data_AF-A0AAV6RZF6-F1
#
_entry.id   AF-A0AAV6RZF6-F1
#
_cell.length_a   1.000
_cell.length_b   1.000
_cell.length_c   1.000
_cell.angle_alpha   90.00
_cell.angle_beta   90.00
_cell.angle_gamma   90.00
#
_symmetry.space_group_name_H-M   'P 1'
#
loop_
_entity.id
_entity.type
_entity.pdbx_description
1 polymer ?
#
loop_
_entity_poly.entity_id
_entity_poly.type
_entity_poly.pdbx_seq_one_letter_code
_entity_poly.pdbx_strand_id
1 'polypeptide(L)'
;MNWGFLENVLSGVNKYSTVIGRIWLSVVFLFRILVYVAAAEQVWKDEQKDFVCNTRQPGCENVCFDHFFPISQVRLWALQLIMVSTPSLLVALHVAYREHREAKHKRKLYQDKGSIDGGLFCTYALSLVFKIAFEVGFLLAFYFLYNGFEVPALLQCSQSPCPNTVDCYISKPKEKKIFLYIMGCASILCITLNFAELLYITWKKLWRCFSRSFIPGKENALIHTRPVSVKPTGHSEDSSTQPACTTDNVHNQE
;
A
#
# COMPACT_ATOMS: atom_id res chain seq x y z
N MET A 1 18.06 -19.04 -5.52
CA MET A 1 16.82 -18.22 -5.60
C MET A 1 17.14 -16.90 -6.30
N ASN A 2 16.22 -16.36 -7.10
CA ASN A 2 16.47 -15.12 -7.87
C ASN A 2 16.20 -13.87 -7.02
N TRP A 3 17.24 -13.39 -6.32
CA TRP A 3 17.20 -12.17 -5.52
C TRP A 3 16.75 -10.93 -6.30
N GLY A 4 17.06 -10.86 -7.60
CA GLY A 4 16.68 -9.76 -8.48
C GLY A 4 15.16 -9.50 -8.59
N PHE A 5 14.29 -10.46 -8.28
CA PHE A 5 12.84 -10.17 -8.17
C PHE A 5 12.54 -9.33 -6.92
N LEU A 6 13.11 -9.73 -5.77
CA LEU A 6 12.94 -9.02 -4.50
C LEU A 6 13.56 -7.61 -4.57
N GLU A 7 14.74 -7.50 -5.19
CA GLU A 7 15.43 -6.23 -5.42
C GLU A 7 14.63 -5.28 -6.32
N ASN A 8 14.04 -5.78 -7.43
CA ASN A 8 13.18 -4.96 -8.28
C ASN A 8 11.89 -4.53 -7.58
N VAL A 9 11.28 -5.38 -6.73
CA VAL A 9 10.12 -5.00 -5.91
C VAL A 9 10.49 -3.92 -4.89
N LEU A 10 11.60 -4.07 -4.17
CA LEU A 10 12.09 -3.10 -3.19
C LEU A 10 12.47 -1.76 -3.85
N SER A 11 13.15 -1.81 -4.99
CA SER A 11 13.58 -0.64 -5.76
C SER A 11 12.40 0.12 -6.39
N GLY A 12 11.45 -0.61 -7.00
CA GLY A 12 10.27 -0.03 -7.67
C GLY A 12 9.36 0.76 -6.72
N VAL A 13 9.24 0.33 -5.46
CA VAL A 13 8.49 1.04 -4.41
C VAL A 13 9.12 2.41 -4.08
N ASN A 14 10.43 2.59 -4.27
CA ASN A 14 11.16 3.73 -3.70
C ASN A 14 11.10 5.04 -4.53
N LYS A 15 10.49 5.05 -5.73
CA LYS A 15 10.80 6.09 -6.74
C LYS A 15 9.87 7.32 -6.85
N TYR A 16 8.62 7.28 -6.36
CA TYR A 16 7.60 8.33 -6.65
C TYR A 16 6.83 8.99 -5.47
N SER A 17 7.45 9.17 -4.30
CA SER A 17 6.86 9.80 -3.09
C SER A 17 7.99 10.13 -2.09
N THR A 18 7.69 10.59 -0.87
CA THR A 18 8.69 10.91 0.16
C THR A 18 9.53 9.68 0.52
N VAL A 19 10.80 9.72 0.09
CA VAL A 19 11.77 8.62 0.25
C VAL A 19 11.84 8.10 1.69
N ILE A 20 11.84 9.02 2.66
CA ILE A 20 11.84 8.72 4.10
C ILE A 20 10.69 7.77 4.49
N GLY A 21 9.45 8.11 4.15
CA GLY A 21 8.26 7.35 4.58
C GLY A 21 8.27 5.91 4.09
N ARG A 22 8.72 5.68 2.85
CA ARG A 22 8.71 4.35 2.25
C ARG A 22 9.93 3.50 2.58
N ILE A 23 11.07 4.12 2.89
CA ILE A 23 12.19 3.40 3.53
C ILE A 23 11.72 2.89 4.89
N TRP A 24 11.13 3.75 5.73
CA TRP A 24 10.61 3.33 7.05
C TRP A 24 9.50 2.28 6.95
N LEU A 25 8.52 2.43 6.05
CA LEU A 25 7.51 1.39 5.81
C LEU A 25 8.13 0.05 5.38
N SER A 26 9.13 0.06 4.50
CA SER A 26 9.80 -1.16 4.05
C SER A 26 10.62 -1.82 5.17
N VAL A 27 11.33 -1.01 5.97
CA VAL A 27 12.12 -1.50 7.14
C VAL A 27 11.20 -2.10 8.20
N VAL A 28 10.11 -1.42 8.58
CA VAL A 28 9.14 -1.93 9.57
C VAL A 28 8.45 -3.20 9.05
N PHE A 29 8.12 -3.26 7.76
CA PHE A 29 7.52 -4.45 7.14
C PHE A 29 8.49 -5.65 7.12
N LEU A 30 9.76 -5.45 6.75
CA LEU A 30 10.78 -6.50 6.79
C LEU A 30 11.06 -6.97 8.22
N PHE A 31 11.17 -6.05 9.19
CA PHE A 31 11.28 -6.38 10.61
C PHE A 31 10.10 -7.23 11.08
N ARG A 32 8.88 -6.89 10.70
CA ARG A 32 7.67 -7.64 11.04
C ARG A 32 7.63 -9.05 10.43
N ILE A 33 8.18 -9.25 9.23
CA ILE A 33 8.38 -10.60 8.66
C ILE A 33 9.37 -11.40 9.53
N LEU A 34 10.51 -10.80 9.91
CA LEU A 34 11.52 -11.48 10.74
C LEU A 34 10.96 -11.87 12.12
N VAL A 35 10.22 -10.97 12.78
CA VAL A 35 9.54 -11.25 14.05
C VAL A 35 8.47 -12.34 13.88
N TYR A 36 7.69 -12.31 12.80
CA TYR A 36 6.70 -13.34 12.49
C TYR A 36 7.34 -14.73 12.30
N VAL A 37 8.44 -14.84 11.56
CA VAL A 37 9.13 -16.12 11.35
C VAL A 37 9.68 -16.66 12.67
N ALA A 38 10.36 -15.83 13.46
CA ALA A 38 10.88 -16.22 14.78
C ALA A 38 9.76 -16.69 15.73
N ALA A 39 8.62 -15.97 15.76
CA ALA A 39 7.44 -16.37 16.53
C ALA A 39 6.88 -17.73 16.09
N ALA A 40 6.69 -17.92 14.78
CA ALA A 40 6.13 -19.13 14.20
C ALA A 40 7.01 -20.36 14.50
N GLU A 41 8.32 -20.24 14.37
CA GLU A 41 9.26 -21.36 14.55
C GLU A 41 9.57 -21.69 16.01
N GLN A 42 9.61 -20.69 16.91
CA GLN A 42 10.12 -20.86 18.28
C GLN A 42 9.04 -20.89 19.37
N VAL A 43 7.86 -20.31 19.11
CA VAL A 43 6.83 -20.08 20.15
C VAL A 43 5.48 -20.71 19.81
N TRP A 44 5.11 -20.78 18.52
CA TRP A 44 3.83 -21.33 18.07
C TRP A 44 3.91 -22.72 17.42
N LYS A 45 5.11 -23.20 17.09
CA LYS A 45 5.34 -24.46 16.38
C LYS A 45 4.68 -25.68 17.02
N ASP A 46 4.83 -25.84 18.33
CA ASP A 46 4.31 -26.95 19.13
C ASP A 46 3.06 -26.55 19.96
N GLU A 47 2.37 -25.46 19.59
CA GLU A 47 1.28 -24.86 20.40
C GLU A 47 0.16 -25.83 20.80
N GLN A 48 -0.25 -26.74 19.90
CA GLN A 48 -1.27 -27.75 20.18
C GLN A 48 -0.75 -28.93 21.01
N LYS A 49 0.56 -29.22 20.93
CA LYS A 49 1.21 -30.37 21.58
C LYS A 49 1.59 -30.07 23.03
N ASP A 50 1.91 -28.82 23.32
CA ASP A 50 2.25 -28.35 24.67
C ASP A 50 1.04 -27.73 25.40
N PHE A 51 -0.17 -27.80 24.84
CA PHE A 51 -1.43 -27.40 25.49
C PHE A 51 -1.98 -28.59 26.28
N VAL A 52 -1.97 -28.49 27.62
CA VAL A 52 -2.26 -29.64 28.51
C VAL A 52 -3.46 -29.36 29.37
N CYS A 53 -4.46 -30.25 29.36
CA CYS A 53 -5.62 -30.19 30.24
C CYS A 53 -5.50 -31.14 31.45
N ASN A 54 -5.95 -30.69 32.63
CA ASN A 54 -5.96 -31.47 33.88
C ASN A 54 -7.08 -32.53 33.87
N THR A 55 -6.94 -33.54 33.03
CA THR A 55 -7.93 -34.59 32.81
C THR A 55 -7.27 -35.87 32.27
N ARG A 56 -7.99 -36.99 32.36
CA ARG A 56 -7.62 -38.25 31.66
C ARG A 56 -8.63 -38.62 30.57
N GLN A 57 -9.59 -37.75 30.29
CA GLN A 57 -10.64 -37.99 29.31
C GLN A 57 -10.11 -37.83 27.87
N PRO A 58 -10.11 -38.88 27.04
CA PRO A 58 -9.64 -38.77 25.66
C PRO A 58 -10.48 -37.77 24.86
N GLY A 59 -9.81 -37.00 23.99
CA GLY A 59 -10.43 -36.00 23.12
C GLY A 59 -10.81 -34.67 23.80
N CYS A 60 -10.87 -34.59 25.13
CA CYS A 60 -11.17 -33.35 25.85
C CYS A 60 -10.16 -32.23 25.53
N GLU A 61 -8.86 -32.54 25.53
CA GLU A 61 -7.80 -31.59 25.18
C GLU A 61 -7.95 -31.01 23.77
N ASN A 62 -8.28 -31.84 22.78
CA ASN A 62 -8.49 -31.42 21.39
C ASN A 62 -9.67 -30.45 21.25
N VAL A 63 -10.82 -30.73 21.88
CA VAL A 63 -11.99 -29.85 21.78
C VAL A 63 -11.81 -28.54 22.55
N CYS A 64 -11.08 -28.57 23.66
CA CYS A 64 -10.72 -27.36 24.39
C CYS A 64 -9.74 -26.49 23.60
N PHE A 65 -8.76 -27.11 22.93
CA PHE A 65 -7.84 -26.39 22.05
C PHE A 65 -8.58 -25.70 20.89
N ASP A 66 -9.43 -26.43 20.17
CA ASP A 66 -10.22 -25.90 19.05
C ASP A 66 -11.19 -24.80 19.49
N HIS A 67 -11.82 -24.95 20.67
CA HIS A 67 -12.74 -23.95 21.21
C HIS A 67 -12.06 -22.62 21.57
N PHE A 68 -10.85 -22.64 22.12
CA PHE A 68 -10.12 -21.42 22.50
C PHE A 68 -9.20 -20.87 21.40
N PHE A 69 -8.79 -21.69 20.43
CA PHE A 69 -7.91 -21.32 19.32
C PHE A 69 -8.47 -21.75 17.94
N PRO A 70 -9.74 -21.39 17.60
CA PRO A 70 -10.39 -21.82 16.34
C PRO A 70 -9.63 -21.34 15.09
N ILE A 71 -8.87 -20.25 15.23
CA ILE A 71 -7.73 -19.94 14.39
C ILE A 71 -6.58 -19.64 15.37
N SER A 72 -5.36 -20.14 15.12
CA SER A 72 -4.22 -19.76 15.94
C SER A 72 -3.71 -18.36 15.60
N GLN A 73 -3.20 -17.65 16.60
CA GLN A 73 -2.83 -16.24 16.50
C GLN A 73 -1.84 -15.96 15.36
N VAL A 74 -0.84 -16.83 15.19
CA VAL A 74 0.15 -16.75 14.09
C VAL A 74 -0.50 -16.91 12.70
N ARG A 75 -1.55 -17.72 12.53
CA ARG A 75 -2.25 -17.84 11.23
C ARG A 75 -2.94 -16.53 10.83
N LEU A 76 -3.53 -15.79 11.77
CA LEU A 76 -4.09 -14.47 11.49
C LEU A 76 -3.00 -13.43 11.15
N TRP A 77 -1.88 -13.43 11.88
CA TRP A 77 -0.73 -12.58 11.55
C TRP A 77 -0.14 -12.88 10.16
N ALA A 78 -0.13 -14.15 9.74
CA ALA A 78 0.27 -14.57 8.41
C ALA A 78 -0.67 -14.02 7.33
N LEU A 79 -1.99 -14.21 7.50
CA LEU A 79 -3.01 -13.70 6.58
C LEU A 79 -2.96 -12.17 6.47
N GLN A 80 -2.76 -11.46 7.58
CA GLN A 80 -2.58 -10.01 7.59
C GLN A 80 -1.34 -9.58 6.79
N LEU A 81 -0.18 -10.24 7.02
CA LEU A 81 1.05 -9.95 6.25
C LEU A 81 0.85 -10.18 4.74
N ILE A 82 0.17 -11.26 4.34
CA ILE A 82 -0.15 -11.54 2.94
C ILE A 82 -1.08 -10.46 2.37
N MET A 83 -2.18 -10.15 3.03
CA MET A 83 -3.18 -9.18 2.54
C MET A 83 -2.63 -7.75 2.45
N VAL A 84 -1.73 -7.36 3.36
CA VAL A 84 -1.03 -6.05 3.33
C VAL A 84 0.10 -6.02 2.28
N SER A 85 0.68 -7.18 1.94
CA SER A 85 1.64 -7.32 0.84
C SER A 85 0.99 -7.12 -0.52
N THR A 86 -0.19 -7.72 -0.76
CA THR A 86 -0.83 -7.77 -2.07
C THR A 86 -1.00 -6.40 -2.75
N PRO A 87 -1.51 -5.33 -2.09
CA PRO A 87 -1.56 -3.99 -2.68
C PRO A 87 -0.18 -3.43 -3.07
N SER A 88 0.89 -3.74 -2.32
CA SER A 88 2.26 -3.35 -2.66
C SER A 88 2.73 -4.04 -3.95
N LEU A 89 2.51 -5.35 -4.03
CA LEU A 89 2.91 -6.18 -5.17
C LEU A 89 2.13 -5.82 -6.43
N LEU A 90 0.84 -5.53 -6.32
CA LEU A 90 0.00 -5.06 -7.43
C LEU A 90 0.47 -3.70 -7.97
N VAL A 91 0.86 -2.76 -7.11
CA VAL A 91 1.44 -1.47 -7.54
C VAL A 91 2.80 -1.67 -8.20
N ALA A 92 3.68 -2.49 -7.62
CA ALA A 92 5.00 -2.79 -8.21
C ALA A 92 4.86 -3.47 -9.59
N LEU A 93 3.95 -4.43 -9.72
CA LEU A 93 3.62 -5.10 -10.97
C LEU A 93 3.03 -4.13 -12.00
N HIS A 94 2.13 -3.23 -11.59
CA HIS A 94 1.56 -2.20 -12.47
C HIS A 94 2.63 -1.24 -13.02
N VAL A 95 3.58 -0.81 -12.18
CA VAL A 95 4.73 0.00 -12.60
C VAL A 95 5.62 -0.78 -13.58
N ALA A 96 6.05 -2.00 -13.21
CA ALA A 96 6.92 -2.83 -14.04
C ALA A 96 6.29 -3.18 -15.40
N TYR A 97 5.00 -3.51 -15.42
CA TYR A 97 4.24 -3.74 -16.65
C TYR A 97 4.22 -2.49 -17.55
N ARG A 98 4.05 -1.30 -16.97
CA ARG A 98 4.03 -0.06 -17.75
C ARG A 98 5.39 0.32 -18.30
N GLU A 99 6.47 0.15 -17.53
CA GLU A 99 7.85 0.37 -18.01
C GLU A 99 8.21 -0.64 -19.13
N HIS A 100 7.79 -1.90 -19.01
CA HIS A 100 7.94 -2.90 -20.07
C HIS A 100 7.14 -2.54 -21.35
N ARG A 101 5.93 -1.98 -21.22
CA ARG A 101 5.15 -1.46 -22.36
C ARG A 101 5.83 -0.26 -23.02
N GLU A 102 6.33 0.70 -22.25
CA GLU A 102 7.06 1.87 -22.77
C GLU A 102 8.34 1.43 -23.52
N ALA A 103 9.09 0.46 -22.98
CA ALA A 103 10.25 -0.14 -23.64
C ALA A 103 9.89 -0.85 -24.96
N LYS A 104 8.85 -1.72 -24.95
CA LYS A 104 8.42 -2.46 -26.15
C LYS A 104 7.99 -1.54 -27.30
N HIS A 105 7.36 -0.42 -27.01
CA HIS A 105 6.88 0.54 -28.01
C HIS A 105 7.87 1.67 -28.34
N LYS A 106 9.04 1.72 -27.69
CA LYS A 106 10.08 2.78 -27.83
C LYS A 106 9.54 4.23 -27.76
N ARG A 107 8.43 4.43 -27.04
CA ARG A 107 7.70 5.69 -26.94
C ARG A 107 7.21 5.89 -25.52
N LYS A 108 7.37 7.10 -24.96
CA LYS A 108 6.64 7.52 -23.75
C LYS A 108 5.13 7.45 -24.07
N LEU A 109 4.46 6.42 -23.54
CA LEU A 109 3.01 6.22 -23.63
C LEU A 109 2.23 7.02 -22.56
N TYR A 110 2.96 7.76 -21.72
CA TYR A 110 2.47 8.46 -20.54
C TYR A 110 3.27 9.77 -20.40
N GLN A 111 2.67 10.79 -19.78
CA GLN A 111 3.34 12.07 -19.51
C GLN A 111 4.36 11.95 -18.38
N ASP A 112 5.06 13.03 -18.05
CA ASP A 112 6.35 12.93 -17.38
C ASP A 112 6.33 12.39 -15.94
N LYS A 113 7.40 11.66 -15.59
CA LYS A 113 7.63 11.06 -14.27
C LYS A 113 7.69 12.05 -13.11
N GLY A 114 7.81 13.36 -13.38
CA GLY A 114 7.68 14.43 -12.38
C GLY A 114 6.26 14.68 -11.87
N SER A 115 5.22 14.40 -12.67
CA SER A 115 3.83 14.43 -12.20
C SER A 115 3.34 13.03 -11.83
N ILE A 116 2.80 12.90 -10.62
CA ILE A 116 1.98 11.72 -10.27
C ILE A 116 0.62 11.89 -10.97
N ASP A 117 0.60 11.61 -12.27
CA ASP A 117 -0.59 11.70 -13.12
C ASP A 117 -1.72 10.81 -12.58
N GLY A 118 -2.97 11.21 -12.88
CA GLY A 118 -4.17 10.73 -12.21
C GLY A 118 -4.32 9.21 -12.10
N GLY A 119 -3.93 8.44 -13.14
CA GLY A 119 -4.01 6.98 -13.13
C GLY A 119 -3.09 6.34 -12.09
N LEU A 120 -1.78 6.58 -12.19
CA LEU A 120 -0.79 6.05 -11.24
C LEU A 120 -0.98 6.61 -9.82
N PHE A 121 -1.44 7.86 -9.69
CA PHE A 121 -1.87 8.44 -8.41
C PHE A 121 -3.03 7.64 -7.81
N CYS A 122 -4.06 7.34 -8.60
CA CYS A 122 -5.25 6.63 -8.15
C CYS A 122 -4.91 5.21 -7.69
N THR A 123 -4.16 4.44 -8.47
CA THR A 123 -3.72 3.09 -8.08
C THR A 123 -2.87 3.12 -6.80
N TYR A 124 -2.03 4.14 -6.62
CA TYR A 124 -1.20 4.26 -5.43
C TYR A 124 -2.03 4.61 -4.18
N ALA A 125 -2.86 5.65 -4.26
CA ALA A 125 -3.72 6.08 -3.16
C ALA A 125 -4.71 4.97 -2.75
N LEU A 126 -5.31 4.27 -3.72
CA LEU A 126 -6.18 3.12 -3.48
C LEU A 126 -5.42 1.97 -2.79
N SER A 127 -4.15 1.74 -3.14
CA SER A 127 -3.31 0.74 -2.45
C SER A 127 -3.03 1.10 -0.98
N LEU A 128 -2.83 2.38 -0.67
CA LEU A 128 -2.65 2.86 0.71
C LEU A 128 -3.95 2.70 1.52
N VAL A 129 -5.10 3.04 0.93
CA VAL A 129 -6.41 2.83 1.56
C VAL A 129 -6.66 1.36 1.86
N PHE A 130 -6.42 0.45 0.90
CA PHE A 130 -6.56 -0.99 1.15
C PHE A 130 -5.58 -1.51 2.22
N LYS A 131 -4.33 -1.04 2.26
CA LYS A 131 -3.39 -1.40 3.33
C LYS A 131 -3.91 -0.98 4.71
N ILE A 132 -4.34 0.28 4.86
CA ILE A 132 -4.88 0.78 6.13
C ILE A 132 -6.14 -0.02 6.52
N ALA A 133 -7.04 -0.28 5.58
CA ALA A 133 -8.25 -1.07 5.82
C ALA A 133 -7.94 -2.52 6.25
N PHE A 134 -6.95 -3.18 5.64
CA PHE A 134 -6.53 -4.52 6.06
C PHE A 134 -5.81 -4.50 7.41
N GLU A 135 -4.85 -3.61 7.65
CA GLU A 135 -4.15 -3.53 8.94
C GLU A 135 -5.13 -3.25 10.10
N VAL A 136 -6.05 -2.29 9.93
CA VAL A 136 -7.08 -1.99 10.93
C VAL A 136 -8.07 -3.14 11.06
N GLY A 137 -8.53 -3.72 9.96
CA GLY A 137 -9.49 -4.83 9.96
C GLY A 137 -8.95 -6.08 10.67
N PHE A 138 -7.70 -6.46 10.42
CA PHE A 138 -7.06 -7.58 11.12
C PHE A 138 -6.75 -7.27 12.59
N LEU A 139 -6.36 -6.05 12.95
CA LEU A 139 -6.19 -5.67 14.37
C LEU A 139 -7.52 -5.69 15.13
N LEU A 140 -8.62 -5.23 14.52
CA LEU A 140 -9.95 -5.32 15.11
C LEU A 140 -10.41 -6.78 15.23
N ALA A 141 -10.24 -7.59 14.18
CA ALA A 141 -10.55 -9.02 14.23
C ALA A 141 -9.74 -9.74 15.32
N PHE A 142 -8.45 -9.43 15.47
CA PHE A 142 -7.61 -9.96 16.54
C PHE A 142 -8.13 -9.56 17.93
N TYR A 143 -8.48 -8.29 18.11
CA TYR A 143 -9.04 -7.78 19.38
C TYR A 143 -10.35 -8.48 19.74
N PHE A 144 -11.28 -8.65 18.80
CA PHE A 144 -12.56 -9.32 19.04
C PHE A 144 -12.45 -10.84 19.21
N LEU A 145 -11.51 -11.51 18.53
CA LEU A 145 -11.36 -12.97 18.61
C LEU A 145 -10.63 -13.45 19.88
N TYR A 146 -9.67 -12.67 20.41
CA TYR A 146 -8.88 -13.05 21.60
C TYR A 146 -9.12 -12.16 22.82
N ASN A 147 -10.14 -11.28 22.78
CA ASN A 147 -10.44 -10.31 23.83
C ASN A 147 -9.24 -9.40 24.18
N GLY A 148 -8.46 -9.01 23.16
CA GLY A 148 -7.25 -8.18 23.26
C GLY A 148 -5.94 -8.92 23.01
N PHE A 149 -4.87 -8.45 23.66
CA PHE A 149 -3.48 -8.96 23.52
C PHE A 149 -3.01 -9.71 24.79
N GLU A 150 -3.94 -10.11 25.65
CA GLU A 150 -3.68 -10.90 26.85
C GLU A 150 -3.62 -12.38 26.48
N VAL A 151 -2.57 -13.09 26.89
CA VAL A 151 -2.50 -14.55 26.79
C VAL A 151 -2.50 -15.08 28.23
N PRO A 152 -3.62 -15.63 28.72
CA PRO A 152 -3.67 -16.19 30.06
C PRO A 152 -2.78 -17.44 30.13
N ALA A 153 -2.36 -17.81 31.34
CA ALA A 153 -1.62 -19.06 31.57
C ALA A 153 -2.55 -20.28 31.76
N LEU A 154 -3.81 -20.00 32.13
CA LEU A 154 -4.86 -20.97 32.46
C LEU A 154 -6.15 -20.60 31.72
N LEU A 155 -6.82 -21.61 31.18
CA LEU A 155 -8.16 -21.54 30.59
C LEU A 155 -9.04 -22.59 31.27
N GLN A 156 -10.34 -22.31 31.43
CA GLN A 156 -11.29 -23.24 32.05
C GLN A 156 -12.29 -23.72 31.01
N CYS A 157 -12.24 -25.02 30.69
CA CYS A 157 -12.96 -25.62 29.57
C CYS A 157 -14.10 -26.53 30.05
N SER A 158 -15.31 -26.37 29.50
CA SER A 158 -16.49 -27.20 29.80
C SER A 158 -17.10 -27.86 28.56
N GLN A 159 -16.32 -28.03 27.48
CA GLN A 159 -16.79 -28.59 26.21
C GLN A 159 -16.88 -30.12 26.22
N SER A 160 -17.90 -30.70 25.57
CA SER A 160 -18.00 -32.16 25.39
C SER A 160 -16.84 -32.66 24.52
N PRO A 161 -16.09 -33.71 24.92
CA PRO A 161 -16.48 -34.75 25.89
C PRO A 161 -15.89 -34.60 27.31
N CYS A 162 -15.44 -33.42 27.73
CA CYS A 162 -14.91 -33.21 29.08
C CYS A 162 -15.97 -33.50 30.17
N PRO A 163 -15.61 -34.15 31.29
CA PRO A 163 -16.60 -34.65 32.26
C PRO A 163 -17.15 -33.57 33.21
N ASN A 164 -16.42 -32.46 33.36
CA ASN A 164 -16.72 -31.27 34.17
C ASN A 164 -15.94 -30.09 33.56
N THR A 165 -16.02 -28.90 34.15
CA THR A 165 -15.04 -27.84 33.88
C THR A 165 -13.63 -28.32 34.24
N VAL A 166 -12.71 -28.32 33.28
CA VAL A 166 -11.30 -28.69 33.46
C VAL A 166 -10.37 -27.50 33.26
N ASP A 167 -9.30 -27.46 34.05
CA ASP A 167 -8.22 -26.49 33.93
C ASP A 167 -7.26 -26.90 32.80
N CYS A 168 -7.03 -26.04 31.82
CA CYS A 168 -6.10 -26.25 30.71
C CYS A 168 -5.03 -25.16 30.64
N TYR A 169 -3.77 -25.57 30.45
CA TYR A 169 -2.60 -24.69 30.51
C TYR A 169 -2.05 -24.39 29.12
N ILE A 170 -1.79 -23.11 28.86
CA ILE A 170 -1.21 -22.65 27.60
C ILE A 170 0.32 -22.65 27.71
N SER A 171 1.00 -23.28 26.75
CA SER A 171 2.46 -23.20 26.62
C SER A 171 2.95 -21.78 26.31
N LYS A 172 4.07 -21.38 26.92
CA LYS A 172 4.82 -20.14 26.65
C LYS A 172 3.98 -18.83 26.69
N PRO A 173 3.05 -18.61 27.64
CA PRO A 173 2.08 -17.52 27.54
C PRO A 173 2.74 -16.12 27.63
N LYS A 174 3.85 -16.00 28.38
CA LYS A 174 4.63 -14.75 28.45
C LYS A 174 5.38 -14.44 27.15
N GLU A 175 6.00 -15.44 26.52
CA GLU A 175 6.66 -15.28 25.21
C GLU A 175 5.63 -14.90 24.15
N LYS A 176 4.49 -15.62 24.09
CA LYS A 176 3.38 -15.31 23.19
C LYS A 176 2.92 -13.86 23.37
N LYS A 177 2.63 -13.43 24.61
CA LYS A 177 2.25 -12.05 24.92
C LYS A 177 3.29 -11.03 24.42
N ILE A 178 4.59 -11.25 24.62
CA ILE A 178 5.66 -10.36 24.13
C ILE A 178 5.64 -10.25 22.60
N PHE A 179 5.60 -11.38 21.87
CA PHE A 179 5.55 -11.37 20.41
C PHE A 179 4.28 -10.68 19.86
N LEU A 180 3.13 -10.88 20.51
CA LEU A 180 1.89 -10.18 20.17
C LEU A 180 1.99 -8.66 20.31
N TYR A 181 2.61 -8.15 21.39
CA TYR A 181 2.82 -6.70 21.53
C TYR A 181 3.77 -6.14 20.48
N ILE A 182 4.87 -6.85 20.14
CA ILE A 182 5.80 -6.39 19.10
C ILE A 182 5.09 -6.30 17.74
N MET A 183 4.31 -7.33 17.38
CA MET A 183 3.52 -7.37 16.13
C MET A 183 2.41 -6.30 16.11
N GLY A 184 1.72 -6.11 17.23
CA GLY A 184 0.69 -5.07 17.41
C GLY A 184 1.26 -3.66 17.25
N CYS A 185 2.32 -3.33 17.98
CA CYS A 185 3.00 -2.03 17.90
C CYS A 185 3.57 -1.75 16.50
N ALA A 186 4.18 -2.76 15.85
CA ALA A 186 4.65 -2.63 14.47
C ALA A 186 3.49 -2.36 13.49
N SER A 187 2.31 -2.94 13.72
CA SER A 187 1.12 -2.74 12.88
C SER A 187 0.49 -1.36 13.10
N ILE A 188 0.45 -0.86 14.33
CA ILE A 188 0.03 0.52 14.65
C ILE A 188 0.99 1.54 14.00
N LEU A 189 2.30 1.27 14.02
CA LEU A 189 3.30 2.09 13.33
C LEU A 189 3.11 2.04 11.80
N CYS A 190 2.84 0.87 11.22
CA CYS A 190 2.48 0.74 9.80
C CYS A 190 1.22 1.56 9.45
N ILE A 191 0.15 1.48 10.23
CA ILE A 191 -1.07 2.27 10.02
C ILE A 191 -0.75 3.77 10.04
N THR A 192 -0.03 4.21 11.08
CA THR A 192 0.37 5.62 11.25
C THR A 192 1.19 6.13 10.07
N LEU A 193 2.17 5.35 9.60
CA LEU A 193 3.01 5.71 8.45
C LEU A 193 2.25 5.71 7.12
N ASN A 194 1.42 4.70 6.83
CA ASN A 194 0.58 4.69 5.62
C ASN A 194 -0.43 5.84 5.62
N PHE A 195 -1.03 6.16 6.78
CA PHE A 195 -1.96 7.27 6.93
C PHE A 195 -1.27 8.63 6.79
N ALA A 196 -0.08 8.81 7.38
CA ALA A 196 0.72 10.02 7.20
C ALA A 196 1.15 10.23 5.73
N GLU A 197 1.53 9.16 5.02
CA GLU A 197 1.81 9.25 3.58
C GLU A 197 0.53 9.60 2.78
N LEU A 198 -0.60 8.95 3.07
CA LEU A 198 -1.88 9.27 2.43
C LEU A 198 -2.28 10.74 2.64
N LEU A 199 -2.17 11.25 3.89
CA LEU A 199 -2.43 12.65 4.22
C LEU A 199 -1.47 13.61 3.50
N TYR A 200 -0.17 13.33 3.47
CA TYR A 200 0.81 14.15 2.72
C TYR A 200 0.44 14.23 1.24
N ILE A 201 0.03 13.10 0.65
CA ILE A 201 -0.34 13.00 -0.77
C ILE A 201 -1.65 13.73 -1.07
N THR A 202 -2.69 13.61 -0.22
CA THR A 202 -3.93 14.36 -0.39
C THR A 202 -3.72 15.86 -0.19
N TRP A 203 -2.99 16.25 0.86
CA TRP A 203 -2.70 17.66 1.17
C TRP A 203 -1.89 18.33 0.04
N LYS A 204 -0.86 17.68 -0.48
CA LYS A 204 -0.07 18.15 -1.64
C LYS A 204 -0.86 18.21 -2.96
N LYS A 205 -2.01 17.53 -3.04
CA LYS A 205 -2.95 17.66 -4.16
C LYS A 205 -3.92 18.83 -3.92
N LEU A 206 -4.52 18.91 -2.74
CA LEU A 206 -5.39 20.00 -2.29
C LEU A 206 -4.70 21.37 -2.44
N TRP A 207 -3.46 21.53 -1.95
CA TRP A 207 -2.72 22.78 -2.11
C TRP A 207 -2.48 23.16 -3.57
N ARG A 208 -2.16 22.20 -4.45
CA ARG A 208 -1.96 22.48 -5.89
C ARG A 208 -3.26 22.84 -6.62
N CYS A 209 -4.41 22.34 -6.16
CA CYS A 209 -5.72 22.79 -6.63
C CYS A 209 -6.00 24.22 -6.12
N PHE A 210 -5.80 24.48 -4.82
CA PHE A 210 -6.04 25.79 -4.20
C PHE A 210 -5.18 26.90 -4.80
N SER A 211 -3.86 26.69 -4.93
CA SER A 211 -2.95 27.67 -5.55
C SER A 211 -3.27 27.95 -7.02
N ARG A 212 -3.84 27.00 -7.76
CA ARG A 212 -4.35 27.24 -9.12
C ARG A 212 -5.64 28.08 -9.12
N SER A 213 -6.50 27.91 -8.12
CA SER A 213 -7.70 28.73 -7.94
C SER A 213 -7.41 30.16 -7.45
N PHE A 214 -6.27 30.38 -6.79
CA PHE A 214 -5.89 31.68 -6.20
C PHE A 214 -5.11 32.61 -7.15
N ILE A 215 -4.77 32.16 -8.38
CA ILE A 215 -4.16 33.02 -9.41
C ILE A 215 -5.05 33.07 -10.68
N PRO A 216 -6.25 33.67 -10.61
CA PRO A 216 -7.04 33.97 -11.79
C PRO A 216 -6.49 35.22 -12.51
N GLY A 217 -5.44 35.02 -13.31
CA GLY A 217 -5.06 35.95 -14.38
C GLY A 217 -3.78 36.79 -14.14
N LYS A 218 -2.71 36.43 -14.86
CA LYS A 218 -1.74 37.40 -15.40
C LYS A 218 -1.08 36.92 -16.71
N GLU A 219 -1.89 36.42 -17.65
CA GLU A 219 -1.39 35.88 -18.93
C GLU A 219 -2.10 36.48 -20.18
N ASN A 220 -2.85 37.58 -20.01
CA ASN A 220 -3.54 38.30 -21.10
C ASN A 220 -3.14 39.80 -21.15
N ALA A 221 -1.85 40.13 -20.96
CA ALA A 221 -1.41 41.53 -20.83
C ALA A 221 0.03 41.82 -21.30
N LEU A 222 0.53 41.15 -22.35
CA LEU A 222 1.83 41.55 -22.97
C LEU A 222 1.98 41.23 -24.47
N ILE A 223 0.90 41.39 -25.26
CA ILE A 223 0.96 41.36 -26.73
C ILE A 223 0.51 42.73 -27.31
N HIS A 224 1.23 43.81 -26.99
CA HIS A 224 1.12 45.04 -27.79
C HIS A 224 2.31 46.04 -27.71
N THR A 225 3.51 45.64 -28.14
CA THR A 225 4.51 46.62 -28.63
C THR A 225 5.47 45.97 -29.64
N ARG A 226 5.35 46.34 -30.93
CA ARG A 226 6.46 46.29 -31.88
C ARG A 226 7.27 47.58 -31.76
N PRO A 227 8.60 47.50 -31.80
CA PRO A 227 9.41 48.46 -32.56
C PRO A 227 9.67 47.95 -33.99
N VAL A 228 10.14 48.83 -34.88
CA VAL A 228 10.36 48.55 -36.30
C VAL A 228 11.85 48.34 -36.61
N SER A 229 12.11 47.32 -37.44
CA SER A 229 13.26 47.09 -38.34
C SER A 229 14.60 47.80 -38.10
N VAL A 230 15.66 46.99 -38.00
CA VAL A 230 16.85 47.15 -38.86
C VAL A 230 17.22 45.78 -39.45
N LYS A 231 17.42 45.70 -40.77
CA LYS A 231 18.08 44.58 -41.47
C LYS A 231 19.34 45.17 -42.14
N PRO A 232 20.42 44.39 -42.32
CA PRO A 232 20.85 44.20 -43.71
C PRO A 232 21.37 42.79 -44.02
N THR A 233 20.88 42.20 -45.13
CA THR A 233 21.61 41.19 -45.95
C THR A 233 20.78 40.75 -47.16
N GLY A 234 21.47 40.51 -48.29
CA GLY A 234 21.16 39.43 -49.23
C GLY A 234 19.98 39.60 -50.21
N HIS A 235 20.21 40.39 -51.26
CA HIS A 235 19.91 40.18 -52.69
C HIS A 235 18.70 39.36 -53.23
N SER A 236 18.18 39.89 -54.36
CA SER A 236 17.49 39.21 -55.49
C SER A 236 16.06 38.65 -55.23
N GLU A 237 15.02 39.25 -55.82
CA GLU A 237 14.45 38.98 -57.18
C GLU A 237 13.71 37.63 -57.24
N ASP A 238 12.42 37.49 -57.59
CA ASP A 238 11.29 38.45 -57.75
C ASP A 238 9.95 37.62 -57.61
N SER A 239 8.69 38.00 -57.84
CA SER A 239 8.05 39.16 -58.48
C SER A 239 6.56 39.34 -58.04
N SER A 240 5.81 40.16 -58.79
CA SER A 240 4.35 40.30 -58.86
C SER A 240 3.59 38.94 -59.00
N THR A 241 2.31 38.76 -58.63
CA THR A 241 1.13 39.65 -58.77
C THR A 241 0.04 39.36 -57.71
N GLN A 242 -0.76 40.38 -57.34
CA GLN A 242 -2.05 40.30 -56.62
C GLN A 242 -3.19 40.74 -57.58
N PRO A 243 -4.45 40.30 -57.43
CA PRO A 243 -5.33 40.86 -56.38
C PRO A 243 -6.52 39.96 -55.90
N ALA A 244 -7.35 40.53 -55.01
CA ALA A 244 -8.79 40.29 -54.73
C ALA A 244 -9.32 38.83 -54.61
N CYS A 245 -9.92 38.39 -53.50
CA CYS A 245 -11.08 38.92 -52.75
C CYS A 245 -12.45 38.69 -53.44
N THR A 246 -13.16 37.65 -52.98
CA THR A 246 -14.64 37.53 -53.02
C THR A 246 -15.09 36.54 -51.95
N THR A 247 -16.23 36.83 -51.31
CA THR A 247 -17.04 35.85 -50.57
C THR A 247 -17.83 34.98 -51.56
N ASP A 248 -18.26 33.79 -51.14
CA ASP A 248 -19.70 33.47 -51.13
C ASP A 248 -20.03 32.19 -50.33
N ASN A 249 -21.28 32.12 -49.86
CA ASN A 249 -21.87 30.91 -49.29
C ASN A 249 -22.60 30.14 -50.40
N VAL A 250 -22.40 28.82 -50.49
CA VAL A 250 -23.33 27.92 -51.18
C VAL A 250 -23.63 26.72 -50.27
N HIS A 251 -24.85 26.21 -50.38
CA HIS A 251 -25.47 25.23 -49.47
C HIS A 251 -25.76 23.92 -50.24
N ASN A 252 -25.94 22.83 -49.48
CA ASN A 252 -26.53 21.54 -49.86
C ASN A 252 -25.75 20.52 -50.74
N GLN A 253 -25.77 19.28 -50.19
CA GLN A 253 -26.15 17.99 -50.83
C GLN A 253 -25.34 17.46 -52.03
N GLU A 254 -24.64 16.35 -51.81
CA GLU A 254 -25.28 15.01 -51.84
C GLU A 254 -24.95 14.23 -50.54
#